data_AF-A0A7M4EDP1-F1
#
_entry.id   AF-A0A7M4EDP1-F1
#
_cell.length_a   1.000
_cell.length_b   1.000
_cell.length_c   1.000
_cell.angle_alpha   90.00
_cell.angle_beta   90.00
_cell.angle_gamma   90.00
#
_symmetry.space_group_name_H-M   'P 1'
#
loop_
_entity.id
_entity.type
_entity.pdbx_description
1 polymer ?
#
loop_
_entity_poly.entity_id
_entity_poly.type
_entity_poly.pdbx_seq_one_letter_code
_entity_poly.pdbx_strand_id
1 'polypeptide(L)'
;ENSNGAQPHPAHACSLLFPVQLLMDLPCNLVPYTPQITGNSLEGKLTASTFSLDQPICIFDQYVNATDDIWLVVAFANATSSVKNPTSRNDIPPYQRLSTALHYMTLRTTITFFPCPRSSNTSVLRVGSDAFCRNDNSRQHCNGPLPNPGPYRVKFLILDSSGAKAETRWSERITLKQGHRSSTIDTWPGRRSGTMIVITVILSSLVGILTLAFLCTSAYDFKLWQREDPAVAEEPPAGSFKGRHYDTHHIPPSQAPPQPPSDVPGSPAASS
;
A
#
# COMPACT_ATOMS: atom_id res chain seq x y z
N GLU A 1 -21.16 6.43 -94.81
CA GLU A 1 -19.87 7.15 -94.66
C GLU A 1 -19.96 8.25 -93.62
N ASN A 2 -18.81 8.53 -93.05
CA ASN A 2 -18.54 9.31 -91.84
C ASN A 2 -18.73 10.82 -92.04
N SER A 3 -19.41 11.53 -91.12
CA SER A 3 -18.96 12.82 -90.55
C SER A 3 -20.02 13.54 -89.68
N ASN A 4 -19.57 13.86 -88.47
CA ASN A 4 -19.83 15.06 -87.65
C ASN A 4 -21.23 15.35 -87.08
N GLY A 5 -21.32 15.17 -85.76
CA GLY A 5 -21.48 16.30 -84.84
C GLY A 5 -22.88 16.57 -84.30
N ALA A 6 -23.09 16.30 -83.00
CA ALA A 6 -23.64 17.25 -82.03
C ALA A 6 -23.83 16.60 -80.65
N GLN A 7 -23.33 17.30 -79.64
CA GLN A 7 -23.52 17.08 -78.20
C GLN A 7 -24.98 17.36 -77.78
N PRO A 8 -25.46 16.84 -76.62
CA PRO A 8 -25.45 17.67 -75.40
C PRO A 8 -25.09 16.91 -74.10
N HIS A 9 -24.55 17.69 -73.15
CA HIS A 9 -24.15 17.35 -71.77
C HIS A 9 -25.37 17.16 -70.81
N PRO A 10 -25.19 17.06 -69.47
CA PRO A 10 -24.59 15.95 -68.71
C PRO A 10 -25.50 15.54 -67.52
N ALA A 11 -25.25 14.42 -66.87
CA ALA A 11 -25.86 14.17 -65.57
C ALA A 11 -24.94 13.34 -64.65
N HIS A 12 -24.66 13.94 -63.49
CA HIS A 12 -24.21 13.35 -62.23
C HIS A 12 -22.73 12.94 -62.09
N ALA A 13 -21.93 13.96 -61.77
CA ALA A 13 -20.82 13.83 -60.85
C ALA A 13 -21.34 13.58 -59.43
N CYS A 14 -20.79 12.61 -58.71
CA CYS A 14 -20.80 12.57 -57.26
C CYS A 14 -19.39 12.22 -56.78
N SER A 15 -18.57 13.26 -56.70
CA SER A 15 -17.25 13.24 -56.08
C SER A 15 -17.40 13.02 -54.58
N LEU A 16 -17.07 11.82 -54.09
CA LEU A 16 -16.79 11.63 -52.67
C LEU A 16 -15.34 12.00 -52.41
N LEU A 17 -15.13 13.29 -52.15
CA LEU A 17 -13.95 13.81 -51.47
C LEU A 17 -13.94 13.21 -50.06
N PHE A 18 -13.07 12.22 -49.83
CA PHE A 18 -12.60 11.93 -48.49
C PHE A 18 -11.85 13.16 -47.98
N PRO A 19 -12.24 13.80 -46.87
CA PRO A 19 -11.32 14.67 -46.18
C PRO A 19 -10.27 13.75 -45.55
N VAL A 20 -9.13 13.60 -46.22
CA VAL A 20 -7.89 13.21 -45.57
C VAL A 20 -7.55 14.37 -44.65
N GLN A 21 -8.09 14.34 -43.43
CA GLN A 21 -7.68 15.23 -42.36
C GLN A 21 -6.28 14.78 -41.96
N LEU A 22 -5.28 15.24 -42.70
CA LEU A 22 -3.88 15.14 -42.32
C LEU A 22 -3.72 16.07 -41.11
N LEU A 23 -4.00 15.55 -39.92
CA LEU A 23 -3.60 16.19 -38.67
C LEU A 23 -2.07 16.21 -38.69
N MET A 24 -1.52 17.31 -39.18
CA MET A 24 -0.11 17.65 -39.01
C MET A 24 0.10 17.72 -37.50
N ASP A 25 0.64 16.65 -36.91
CA ASP A 25 1.21 16.70 -35.57
C ASP A 25 2.22 17.85 -35.59
N LEU A 26 1.91 18.97 -34.93
CA LEU A 26 2.87 20.06 -34.80
C LEU A 26 4.16 19.45 -34.20
N PRO A 27 5.34 19.73 -34.77
CA PRO A 27 6.57 19.18 -34.25
C PRO A 27 6.78 19.69 -32.82
N CYS A 28 6.63 18.77 -31.87
CA CYS A 28 6.92 19.00 -30.46
C CYS A 28 8.42 19.33 -30.31
N ASN A 29 8.77 20.35 -29.52
CA ASN A 29 10.17 20.72 -29.34
C ASN A 29 10.96 19.57 -28.68
N LEU A 30 12.10 19.18 -29.24
CA LEU A 30 12.91 18.09 -28.69
C LEU A 30 13.89 18.61 -27.63
N VAL A 31 13.72 18.15 -26.39
CA VAL A 31 14.64 18.34 -25.26
C VAL A 31 15.79 17.34 -25.40
N PRO A 32 17.07 17.77 -25.36
CA PRO A 32 18.25 16.91 -25.55
C PRO A 32 18.58 16.11 -24.29
N TYR A 33 17.61 15.34 -23.79
CA TYR A 33 17.75 14.45 -22.65
C TYR A 33 17.21 13.07 -23.01
N THR A 34 17.82 12.03 -22.45
CA THR A 34 17.37 10.65 -22.57
C THR A 34 17.20 10.13 -21.15
N PRO A 35 15.98 9.78 -20.71
CA PRO A 35 15.77 9.19 -19.39
C PRO A 35 16.51 7.86 -19.27
N GLN A 36 17.10 7.60 -18.11
CA GLN A 36 17.83 6.37 -17.85
C GLN A 36 17.52 5.81 -16.48
N ILE A 37 17.69 4.50 -16.35
CA ILE A 37 17.60 3.78 -15.08
C ILE A 37 18.74 4.24 -14.18
N THR A 38 18.41 4.63 -12.95
CA THR A 38 19.29 5.44 -12.09
C THR A 38 20.71 4.90 -11.91
N GLY A 39 21.75 5.73 -11.85
CA GLY A 39 23.11 5.24 -11.52
C GLY A 39 23.27 4.70 -10.09
N ASN A 40 22.36 5.08 -9.18
CA ASN A 40 22.50 4.88 -7.75
C ASN A 40 22.44 3.39 -7.35
N SER A 41 23.23 3.00 -6.34
CA SER A 41 23.22 1.66 -5.74
C SER A 41 21.97 1.47 -4.87
N LEU A 42 20.86 1.13 -5.53
CA LEU A 42 19.57 0.91 -4.87
C LEU A 42 19.13 -0.54 -5.00
N GLU A 43 18.83 -1.16 -3.87
CA GLU A 43 18.04 -2.40 -3.87
C GLU A 43 16.65 -2.11 -4.47
N GLY A 44 16.13 -3.04 -5.27
CA GLY A 44 14.83 -2.84 -5.92
C GLY A 44 14.81 -1.77 -7.02
N LYS A 45 15.97 -1.37 -7.56
CA LYS A 45 16.09 -0.52 -8.76
C LYS A 45 15.21 -0.98 -9.92
N LEU A 46 15.19 -2.30 -10.13
CA LEU A 46 14.30 -3.03 -11.03
C LEU A 46 13.66 -4.13 -10.21
N THR A 47 12.33 -4.13 -10.12
CA THR A 47 11.54 -5.19 -9.48
C THR A 47 10.71 -5.92 -10.53
N ALA A 48 9.70 -6.69 -10.13
CA ALA A 48 8.78 -7.32 -11.07
C ALA A 48 7.73 -6.38 -11.67
N SER A 49 7.51 -5.22 -11.05
CA SER A 49 6.46 -4.27 -11.45
C SER A 49 6.88 -2.81 -11.37
N THR A 50 8.11 -2.51 -10.95
CA THR A 50 8.60 -1.13 -10.76
C THR A 50 10.01 -0.97 -11.28
N PHE A 51 10.35 0.25 -11.68
CA PHE A 51 11.73 0.65 -11.95
C PHE A 51 12.02 2.06 -11.46
N SER A 52 13.30 2.38 -11.24
CA SER A 52 13.75 3.69 -10.76
C SER A 52 14.61 4.39 -11.81
N LEU A 53 14.22 5.61 -12.17
CA LEU A 53 14.93 6.49 -13.09
C LEU A 53 15.75 7.53 -12.32
N ASP A 54 16.80 8.04 -12.95
CA ASP A 54 17.41 9.29 -12.49
C ASP A 54 16.42 10.45 -12.62
N GLN A 55 16.48 11.38 -11.68
CA GLN A 55 15.71 12.61 -11.80
C GLN A 55 16.34 13.54 -12.84
N PRO A 56 15.54 14.13 -13.74
CA PRO A 56 15.99 15.09 -14.76
C PRO A 56 16.25 16.48 -14.17
N ILE A 57 17.12 16.56 -13.16
CA ILE A 57 17.53 17.81 -12.52
C ILE A 57 18.26 18.70 -13.53
N CYS A 58 17.88 19.98 -13.63
CA CYS A 58 18.47 20.96 -14.53
C CYS A 58 18.38 20.63 -16.03
N ILE A 59 17.28 19.97 -16.42
CA ILE A 59 17.03 19.61 -17.82
C ILE A 59 15.98 20.52 -18.46
N PHE A 60 15.00 20.99 -17.69
CA PHE A 60 13.77 21.54 -18.25
C PHE A 60 13.63 23.06 -18.15
N ASP A 61 14.57 23.77 -17.52
CA ASP A 61 14.42 25.20 -17.17
C ASP A 61 14.15 26.11 -18.38
N GLN A 62 14.70 25.77 -19.54
CA GLN A 62 14.52 26.53 -20.79
C GLN A 62 13.27 26.11 -21.59
N TYR A 63 12.54 25.08 -21.15
CA TYR A 63 11.41 24.49 -21.88
C TYR A 63 10.07 24.61 -21.13
N VAL A 64 10.12 24.80 -19.81
CA VAL A 64 8.95 24.73 -18.92
C VAL A 64 8.66 26.12 -18.34
N ASN A 65 7.42 26.56 -18.47
CA ASN A 65 6.88 27.71 -17.75
C ASN A 65 6.31 27.29 -16.39
N ALA A 66 6.06 28.24 -15.49
CA ALA A 66 5.52 27.96 -14.16
C ALA A 66 4.15 27.26 -14.15
N THR A 67 3.39 27.38 -15.25
CA THR A 67 2.05 26.79 -15.42
C THR A 67 2.06 25.43 -16.10
N ASP A 68 3.19 25.02 -16.67
CA ASP A 68 3.29 23.81 -17.47
C ASP A 68 3.47 22.59 -16.54
N ASP A 69 2.89 21.46 -16.93
CA ASP A 69 3.08 20.19 -16.25
C ASP A 69 4.14 19.36 -16.98
N ILE A 70 5.00 18.70 -16.22
CA ILE A 70 5.94 17.69 -16.69
C ILE A 70 5.35 16.32 -16.39
N TRP A 71 5.33 15.46 -17.38
CA TRP A 71 4.78 14.12 -17.30
C TRP A 71 5.78 13.07 -17.74
N LEU A 72 5.68 11.88 -17.17
CA LEU A 72 6.38 10.71 -17.66
C LEU A 72 5.45 9.87 -18.53
N VAL A 73 5.82 9.66 -19.78
CA VAL A 73 5.18 8.70 -20.68
C VAL A 73 5.86 7.35 -20.48
N VAL A 74 5.06 6.31 -20.24
CA VAL A 74 5.53 4.94 -20.13
C VAL A 74 4.83 4.10 -21.20
N ALA A 75 5.60 3.47 -22.06
CA ALA A 75 5.07 2.71 -23.20
C ALA A 75 5.78 1.35 -23.34
N PHE A 76 5.08 0.39 -23.92
CA PHE A 76 5.75 -0.82 -24.41
C PHE A 76 6.72 -0.47 -25.54
N ALA A 77 7.90 -1.11 -25.53
CA ALA A 77 8.97 -0.77 -26.47
C ALA A 77 8.59 -0.97 -27.95
N ASN A 78 7.65 -1.88 -28.24
CA ASN A 78 7.14 -2.14 -29.59
C ASN A 78 6.09 -1.11 -30.06
N ALA A 79 5.51 -0.32 -29.16
CA ALA A 79 4.47 0.65 -29.46
C ALA A 79 4.99 2.09 -29.58
N THR A 80 6.27 2.35 -29.29
CA THR A 80 6.80 3.73 -29.18
C THR A 80 6.66 4.55 -30.47
N SER A 81 6.69 3.92 -31.65
CA SER A 81 6.49 4.61 -32.93
C SER A 81 5.05 5.02 -33.19
N SER A 82 4.08 4.38 -32.52
CA SER A 82 2.65 4.69 -32.62
C SER A 82 2.13 5.61 -31.51
N VAL A 83 2.95 5.92 -30.50
CA VAL A 83 2.55 6.81 -29.41
C VAL A 83 2.44 8.23 -29.95
N LYS A 84 1.23 8.78 -29.94
CA LYS A 84 0.94 10.18 -30.24
C LYS A 84 0.91 11.00 -28.96
N ASN A 85 1.37 12.23 -29.03
CA ASN A 85 1.29 13.13 -27.90
C ASN A 85 -0.17 13.63 -27.73
N PRO A 86 -0.66 13.76 -26.49
CA PRO A 86 -1.99 14.28 -26.24
C PRO A 86 -2.12 15.74 -26.70
N THR A 87 -3.23 16.04 -27.36
CA THR A 87 -3.59 17.38 -27.83
C THR A 87 -4.18 18.25 -26.72
N SER A 88 -4.65 17.64 -25.64
CA SER A 88 -5.19 18.34 -24.48
C SER A 88 -4.96 17.54 -23.20
N ARG A 89 -5.13 18.18 -22.03
CA ARG A 89 -5.02 17.50 -20.73
C ARG A 89 -6.07 16.37 -20.54
N ASN A 90 -7.19 16.43 -21.26
CA ASN A 90 -8.23 15.40 -21.20
C ASN A 90 -7.86 14.14 -22.00
N ASP A 91 -6.92 14.24 -22.95
CA ASP A 91 -6.50 13.14 -23.81
C ASP A 91 -5.38 12.29 -23.18
N ILE A 92 -4.98 12.60 -21.95
CA ILE A 92 -3.90 11.92 -21.26
C ILE A 92 -4.32 10.47 -20.93
N PRO A 93 -3.62 9.45 -21.46
CA PRO A 93 -4.01 8.06 -21.28
C PRO A 93 -3.79 7.60 -19.83
N PRO A 94 -4.84 7.11 -19.15
CA PRO A 94 -4.73 6.66 -17.77
C PRO A 94 -4.09 5.27 -17.69
N TYR A 95 -3.55 4.93 -16.52
CA TYR A 95 -2.91 3.63 -16.25
C TYR A 95 -3.82 2.43 -16.59
N GLN A 96 -5.13 2.53 -16.35
CA GLN A 96 -6.10 1.47 -16.63
C GLN A 96 -6.16 1.08 -18.12
N ARG A 97 -5.75 1.98 -19.03
CA ARG A 97 -5.68 1.72 -20.47
C ARG A 97 -4.30 1.25 -20.94
N LEU A 98 -3.34 1.00 -20.05
CA LEU A 98 -1.99 0.57 -20.44
C LEU A 98 -2.00 -0.68 -21.32
N SER A 99 -2.86 -1.67 -21.05
CA SER A 99 -2.93 -2.90 -21.84
C SER A 99 -3.53 -2.70 -23.24
N THR A 100 -4.43 -1.74 -23.42
CA THR A 100 -5.13 -1.50 -24.69
C THR A 100 -4.48 -0.40 -25.51
N ALA A 101 -4.10 0.72 -24.88
CA ALA A 101 -3.39 1.83 -25.52
C ALA A 101 -1.88 1.58 -25.66
N LEU A 102 -1.33 0.57 -24.98
CA LEU A 102 0.09 0.22 -24.95
C LEU A 102 1.02 1.30 -24.36
N HIS A 103 0.44 2.35 -23.80
CA HIS A 103 1.12 3.41 -23.08
C HIS A 103 0.17 4.07 -22.09
N TYR A 104 0.76 4.73 -21.10
CA TYR A 104 0.05 5.60 -20.16
C TYR A 104 0.97 6.74 -19.75
N MET A 105 0.39 7.75 -19.12
CA MET A 105 1.15 8.87 -18.56
C MET A 105 0.96 8.94 -17.06
N THR A 106 2.04 9.26 -16.35
CA THR A 106 2.07 9.30 -14.90
C THR A 106 3.09 10.30 -14.37
N LEU A 107 3.21 10.39 -13.05
CA LEU A 107 4.20 11.22 -12.35
C LEU A 107 4.12 12.68 -12.79
N ARG A 108 2.88 13.20 -12.83
CA ARG A 108 2.61 14.61 -13.07
C ARG A 108 3.33 15.45 -12.04
N THR A 109 4.15 16.38 -12.50
CA THR A 109 4.95 17.25 -11.65
C THR A 109 5.16 18.61 -12.32
N THR A 110 5.78 19.54 -11.60
CA THR A 110 6.16 20.87 -12.11
C THR A 110 7.68 21.05 -12.03
N ILE A 111 8.19 22.15 -12.57
CA ILE A 111 9.63 22.46 -12.59
C ILE A 111 10.28 22.50 -11.20
N THR A 112 9.50 22.78 -10.15
CA THR A 112 10.01 22.89 -8.77
C THR A 112 10.54 21.56 -8.21
N PHE A 113 10.12 20.42 -8.79
CA PHE A 113 10.63 19.10 -8.42
C PHE A 113 11.97 18.77 -9.09
N PHE A 114 12.40 19.55 -10.08
CA PHE A 114 13.68 19.36 -10.78
C PHE A 114 14.58 20.62 -10.73
N PRO A 115 14.86 21.16 -9.53
CA PRO A 115 15.44 22.49 -9.36
C PRO A 115 16.91 22.59 -9.77
N CYS A 116 17.35 23.81 -10.05
CA CYS A 116 18.77 24.17 -10.23
C CYS A 116 19.30 25.14 -9.19
N PRO A 117 20.50 24.92 -8.64
CA PRO A 117 21.37 23.75 -8.83
C PRO A 117 20.84 22.48 -8.13
N ARG A 118 21.40 21.32 -8.48
CA ARG A 118 21.03 20.03 -7.86
C ARG A 118 21.15 20.12 -6.34
N SER A 119 20.05 19.80 -5.64
CA SER A 119 20.10 19.60 -4.18
C SER A 119 20.98 18.39 -3.84
N SER A 120 21.67 18.40 -2.70
CA SER A 120 22.56 17.32 -2.26
C SER A 120 21.86 15.96 -2.03
N ASN A 121 20.54 15.90 -2.15
CA ASN A 121 19.76 14.71 -1.86
C ASN A 121 19.72 13.78 -3.09
N THR A 122 20.22 12.56 -2.92
CA THR A 122 20.09 11.49 -3.91
C THR A 122 18.64 11.01 -3.94
N SER A 123 17.87 11.56 -4.88
CA SER A 123 16.47 11.17 -5.09
C SER A 123 16.29 10.58 -6.49
N VAL A 124 15.36 9.64 -6.60
CA VAL A 124 15.07 8.89 -7.83
C VAL A 124 13.60 9.02 -8.17
N LEU A 125 13.26 8.83 -9.45
CA LEU A 125 11.89 8.81 -9.90
C LEU A 125 11.44 7.36 -10.04
N ARG A 126 10.57 6.89 -9.14
CA ARG A 126 10.10 5.50 -9.13
C ARG A 126 8.82 5.36 -9.94
N VAL A 127 8.85 4.52 -10.96
CA VAL A 127 7.69 4.17 -11.79
C VAL A 127 7.03 2.91 -11.26
N GLY A 128 5.70 2.95 -11.16
CA GLY A 128 4.86 1.85 -10.70
C GLY A 128 4.73 1.70 -9.18
N SER A 129 4.99 2.75 -8.42
CA SER A 129 4.98 2.71 -6.93
C SER A 129 3.59 2.57 -6.32
N ASP A 130 2.52 2.89 -7.05
CA ASP A 130 1.20 3.10 -6.46
C ASP A 130 0.37 1.83 -6.60
N ALA A 131 0.49 0.92 -5.62
CA ALA A 131 -0.18 -0.38 -5.66
C ALA A 131 -1.72 -0.29 -5.76
N PHE A 132 -2.30 0.79 -5.25
CA PHE A 132 -3.75 1.04 -5.27
C PHE A 132 -4.31 1.27 -6.68
N CYS A 133 -3.48 1.72 -7.66
CA CYS A 133 -3.93 1.96 -9.03
C CYS A 133 -4.51 0.73 -9.72
N ARG A 134 -4.18 -0.47 -9.23
CA ARG A 134 -4.69 -1.72 -9.81
C ARG A 134 -6.19 -1.92 -9.55
N ASN A 135 -6.69 -1.42 -8.44
CA ASN A 135 -8.06 -1.68 -7.97
C ASN A 135 -8.94 -0.43 -8.00
N ASP A 136 -8.35 0.76 -8.08
CA ASP A 136 -9.06 2.04 -8.01
C ASP A 136 -9.02 2.76 -9.36
N ASN A 137 -10.15 2.76 -10.07
CA ASN A 137 -10.33 3.41 -11.36
C ASN A 137 -10.69 4.90 -11.24
N SER A 138 -10.96 5.41 -10.03
CA SER A 138 -11.31 6.82 -9.81
C SER A 138 -10.07 7.73 -9.87
N ARG A 139 -8.89 7.17 -9.60
CA ARG A 139 -7.61 7.90 -9.62
C ARG A 139 -7.16 8.14 -11.05
N GLN A 140 -7.35 9.36 -11.51
CA GLN A 140 -6.75 9.84 -12.75
C GLN A 140 -5.22 9.89 -12.58
N HIS A 141 -4.48 9.58 -13.65
CA HIS A 141 -3.03 9.81 -13.75
C HIS A 141 -2.14 9.04 -12.74
N CYS A 142 -2.62 7.89 -12.28
CA CYS A 142 -2.01 7.06 -11.24
C CYS A 142 -0.65 6.45 -11.66
N ASN A 143 0.30 6.27 -10.73
CA ASN A 143 1.60 5.62 -11.00
C ASN A 143 1.57 4.11 -10.73
N GLY A 144 0.71 3.41 -11.47
CA GLY A 144 0.37 2.01 -11.20
C GLY A 144 1.47 1.00 -11.54
N PRO A 145 1.52 -0.14 -10.82
CA PRO A 145 2.54 -1.17 -11.00
C PRO A 145 2.49 -1.79 -12.39
N LEU A 146 3.65 -1.97 -13.03
CA LEU A 146 3.72 -2.49 -14.38
C LEU A 146 3.30 -3.97 -14.43
N PRO A 147 2.45 -4.36 -15.40
CA PRO A 147 1.75 -5.65 -15.37
C PRO A 147 2.61 -6.84 -15.79
N ASN A 148 3.69 -6.61 -16.54
CA ASN A 148 4.56 -7.66 -17.05
C ASN A 148 6.02 -7.18 -17.13
N PRO A 149 6.99 -8.06 -17.46
CA PRO A 149 8.39 -7.68 -17.50
C PRO A 149 8.79 -6.66 -18.59
N GLY A 150 7.87 -6.26 -19.48
CA GLY A 150 8.15 -5.39 -20.61
C GLY A 150 8.66 -6.16 -21.83
N PRO A 151 9.55 -5.57 -22.66
CA PRO A 151 10.32 -4.34 -22.40
C PRO A 151 9.51 -3.04 -22.52
N TYR A 152 9.85 -2.06 -21.68
CA TYR A 152 9.28 -0.71 -21.66
C TYR A 152 10.27 0.34 -22.18
N ARG A 153 9.76 1.49 -22.60
CA ARG A 153 10.54 2.70 -22.84
C ARG A 153 9.79 3.89 -22.25
N VAL A 154 10.53 4.91 -21.84
CA VAL A 154 9.96 6.12 -21.26
C VAL A 154 10.49 7.39 -21.93
N LYS A 155 9.69 8.45 -21.91
CA LYS A 155 10.11 9.81 -22.24
C LYS A 155 9.40 10.79 -21.32
N PHE A 156 9.96 11.97 -21.12
CA PHE A 156 9.23 13.08 -20.50
C PHE A 156 8.51 13.89 -21.57
N LEU A 157 7.33 14.39 -21.20
CA LEU A 157 6.52 15.27 -22.02
C LEU A 157 6.13 16.50 -21.18
N ILE A 158 6.29 17.67 -21.77
CA ILE A 158 5.87 18.95 -21.19
C ILE A 158 4.54 19.30 -21.83
N LEU A 159 3.52 19.50 -20.99
CA LEU A 159 2.17 19.83 -21.38
C LEU A 159 1.78 21.20 -20.85
N ASP A 160 1.23 22.03 -21.74
CA ASP A 160 0.60 23.29 -21.40
C ASP A 160 -0.93 23.21 -21.61
N SER A 161 -1.63 24.35 -21.55
CA SER A 161 -3.08 24.40 -21.79
C SER A 161 -3.50 24.07 -23.23
N SER A 162 -2.58 24.21 -24.20
CA SER A 162 -2.79 23.96 -25.63
C SER A 162 -2.33 22.57 -26.09
N GLY A 163 -1.69 21.79 -25.21
CA GLY A 163 -1.28 20.42 -25.47
C GLY A 163 0.22 20.22 -25.30
N ALA A 164 0.79 19.29 -26.07
CA ALA A 164 2.19 18.93 -26.00
C ALA A 164 3.10 20.04 -26.56
N LYS A 165 3.99 20.55 -25.70
CA LYS A 165 4.90 21.65 -26.01
C LYS A 165 6.32 21.19 -26.33
N ALA A 166 6.84 20.26 -25.52
CA ALA A 166 8.18 19.73 -25.68
C ALA A 166 8.28 18.28 -25.16
N GLU A 167 9.20 17.49 -25.70
CA GLU A 167 9.42 16.10 -25.30
C GLU A 167 10.89 15.72 -25.27
N THR A 168 11.24 14.71 -24.47
CA THR A 168 12.60 14.15 -24.47
C THR A 168 12.72 13.00 -25.46
N ARG A 169 13.95 12.54 -25.69
CA ARG A 169 14.18 11.26 -26.38
C ARG A 169 13.60 10.11 -25.55
N TRP A 170 13.26 9.03 -26.23
CA TRP A 170 12.94 7.76 -25.57
C TRP A 170 14.17 7.16 -24.90
N SER A 171 13.99 6.59 -23.71
CA SER A 171 15.00 5.80 -23.01
C SER A 171 15.45 4.57 -23.80
N GLU A 172 16.52 3.93 -23.34
CA GLU A 172 16.81 2.55 -23.71
C GLU A 172 15.68 1.59 -23.28
N ARG A 173 15.70 0.36 -23.80
CA ARG A 173 14.73 -0.68 -23.41
C ARG A 173 14.93 -1.07 -21.95
N ILE A 174 13.86 -1.02 -21.17
CA ILE A 174 13.83 -1.37 -19.75
C ILE A 174 13.08 -2.68 -19.60
N THR A 175 13.79 -3.75 -19.21
CA THR A 175 13.20 -5.06 -18.89
C THR A 175 13.19 -5.24 -17.38
N LEU A 176 12.02 -5.50 -16.83
CA LEU A 176 11.84 -5.73 -15.39
C LEU A 176 12.26 -7.15 -15.02
N LYS A 177 12.45 -7.40 -13.72
CA LYS A 177 12.74 -8.75 -13.25
C LYS A 177 11.50 -9.61 -13.40
N GLN A 178 11.64 -10.87 -13.78
CA GLN A 178 10.51 -11.79 -13.77
C GLN A 178 10.27 -12.24 -12.33
N GLY A 179 9.11 -11.88 -11.76
CA GLY A 179 8.67 -12.44 -10.49
C GLY A 179 8.30 -13.91 -10.65
N HIS A 180 8.68 -14.76 -9.68
CA HIS A 180 8.13 -16.11 -9.60
C HIS A 180 6.62 -16.03 -9.33
N ARG A 181 5.83 -16.85 -10.02
CA ARG A 181 4.39 -16.97 -9.71
C ARG A 181 4.26 -17.49 -8.29
N SER A 182 3.41 -16.87 -7.47
CA SER A 182 3.15 -17.34 -6.11
C SER A 182 2.70 -18.80 -6.09
N SER A 183 1.93 -19.23 -7.08
CA SER A 183 1.51 -20.63 -7.24
C SER A 183 2.64 -21.62 -7.54
N THR A 184 3.80 -21.15 -7.96
CA THR A 184 5.02 -21.97 -8.16
C THR A 184 5.93 -21.96 -6.94
N ILE A 185 5.63 -21.11 -5.95
CA ILE A 185 6.36 -21.13 -4.69
C ILE A 185 5.79 -22.31 -3.90
N ASP A 186 6.62 -23.33 -3.75
CA ASP A 186 6.32 -24.43 -2.84
C ASP A 186 6.32 -23.88 -1.40
N THR A 187 5.12 -23.68 -0.85
CA THR A 187 4.92 -23.29 0.55
C THR A 187 4.87 -24.50 1.47
N TRP A 188 5.13 -25.72 0.96
CA TRP A 188 5.08 -26.93 1.78
C TRP A 188 6.10 -26.85 2.92
N PRO A 189 5.64 -26.93 4.19
CA PRO A 189 6.50 -26.76 5.35
C PRO A 189 7.59 -27.85 5.46
N GLY A 190 7.40 -29.01 4.81
CA GLY A 190 8.35 -30.13 4.86
C GLY A 190 9.71 -29.87 4.20
N ARG A 191 9.87 -28.78 3.43
CA ARG A 191 11.16 -28.39 2.84
C ARG A 191 11.98 -27.39 3.68
N ARG A 192 11.41 -26.87 4.78
CA ARG A 192 12.13 -25.95 5.68
C ARG A 192 12.82 -26.79 6.75
N SER A 193 14.15 -26.72 6.76
CA SER A 193 15.13 -27.53 7.52
C SER A 193 14.58 -28.29 8.73
N GLY A 194 14.88 -29.59 8.83
CA GLY A 194 14.60 -30.41 10.02
C GLY A 194 14.97 -29.72 11.34
N THR A 195 15.95 -28.80 11.34
CA THR A 195 16.29 -27.90 12.44
C THR A 195 15.09 -27.16 13.06
N MET A 196 14.13 -26.67 12.27
CA MET A 196 12.95 -25.97 12.83
C MET A 196 12.04 -26.93 13.60
N ILE A 197 11.85 -28.15 13.06
CA ILE A 197 11.09 -29.22 13.72
C ILE A 197 11.81 -29.62 15.01
N VAL A 198 13.12 -29.84 14.94
CA VAL A 198 13.96 -30.21 16.09
C VAL A 198 13.89 -29.14 17.18
N ILE A 199 14.06 -27.85 16.83
CA ILE A 199 13.94 -26.73 17.78
C ILE A 199 12.55 -26.72 18.42
N THR A 200 11.49 -26.89 17.63
CA THR A 200 10.11 -26.88 18.14
C THR A 200 9.86 -28.04 19.11
N VAL A 201 10.35 -29.24 18.79
CA VAL A 201 10.24 -30.42 19.65
C VAL A 201 11.02 -30.22 20.96
N ILE A 202 12.25 -29.71 20.89
CA ILE A 202 13.07 -29.43 22.09
C ILE A 202 12.39 -28.38 22.97
N LEU A 203 11.98 -27.25 22.41
CA LEU A 203 11.33 -26.17 23.17
C LEU A 203 10.00 -26.65 23.79
N SER A 204 9.20 -27.39 23.04
CA SER A 204 7.95 -27.99 23.54
C SER A 204 8.20 -28.96 24.69
N SER A 205 9.22 -29.83 24.56
CA SER A 205 9.58 -30.80 25.59
C SER A 205 10.10 -30.12 26.86
N LEU A 206 10.96 -29.12 26.73
CA LEU A 206 11.48 -28.36 27.86
C LEU A 206 10.37 -27.62 28.61
N VAL A 207 9.44 -26.97 27.90
CA VAL A 207 8.28 -26.33 28.53
C VAL A 207 7.41 -27.36 29.25
N GLY A 208 7.16 -28.53 28.65
CA GLY A 208 6.40 -29.61 29.30
C GLY A 208 7.07 -30.16 30.56
N ILE A 209 8.39 -30.31 30.55
CA ILE A 209 9.15 -30.74 31.73
C ILE A 209 9.09 -29.67 32.83
N LEU A 210 9.25 -28.39 32.46
CA LEU A 210 9.19 -27.27 33.40
C LEU A 210 7.81 -27.14 34.05
N THR A 211 6.73 -27.30 33.27
CA THR A 211 5.37 -27.26 33.82
C THR A 211 5.09 -28.45 34.73
N LEU A 212 5.53 -29.66 34.36
CA LEU A 212 5.37 -30.83 35.21
C LEU A 212 6.15 -30.70 36.52
N ALA A 213 7.41 -30.23 36.48
CA ALA A 213 8.20 -29.99 37.67
C ALA A 213 7.57 -28.95 38.60
N PHE A 214 7.01 -27.88 38.03
CA PHE A 214 6.27 -26.87 38.78
C PHE A 214 5.02 -27.44 39.46
N LEU A 215 4.25 -28.28 38.75
CA LEU A 215 3.08 -28.96 39.30
C LEU A 215 3.47 -29.96 40.40
N CYS A 216 4.54 -30.74 40.22
CA CYS A 216 5.04 -31.66 41.23
C CYS A 216 5.52 -30.92 42.49
N THR A 217 6.23 -29.80 42.33
CA THR A 217 6.72 -29.00 43.46
C THR A 217 5.56 -28.39 44.24
N SER A 218 4.60 -27.76 43.55
CA SER A 218 3.41 -27.20 44.20
C SER A 218 2.52 -28.26 44.86
N ALA A 219 2.39 -29.45 44.27
CA ALA A 219 1.67 -30.56 44.89
C ALA A 219 2.42 -31.12 46.11
N TYR A 220 3.75 -31.20 46.05
CA TYR A 220 4.57 -31.64 47.19
C TYR A 220 4.51 -30.64 48.34
N ASP A 221 4.64 -29.35 48.07
CA ASP A 221 4.50 -28.29 49.07
C ASP A 221 3.10 -28.29 49.67
N PHE A 222 2.05 -28.44 48.85
CA PHE A 222 0.67 -28.57 49.34
C PHE A 222 0.50 -29.80 50.24
N LYS A 223 1.17 -30.93 49.94
CA LYS A 223 1.16 -32.13 50.78
C LYS A 223 1.98 -31.97 52.06
N LEU A 224 3.05 -31.19 52.03
CA LEU A 224 3.84 -30.84 53.21
C LEU A 224 3.05 -29.91 54.13
N TRP A 225 2.37 -28.91 53.58
CA TRP A 225 1.41 -28.05 54.29
C TRP A 225 0.24 -28.86 54.89
N GLN A 226 -0.28 -29.89 54.20
CA GLN A 226 -1.28 -30.80 54.77
C GLN A 226 -0.74 -31.75 55.86
N ARG A 227 0.57 -31.97 55.91
CA ARG A 227 1.21 -32.84 56.90
C ARG A 227 1.63 -32.09 58.17
N GLU A 228 1.76 -30.77 58.07
CA GLU A 228 2.08 -29.87 59.17
C GLU A 228 0.80 -29.38 59.90
N ASP A 229 -0.06 -30.31 60.31
CA ASP A 229 -1.03 -30.11 61.41
C ASP A 229 -0.81 -31.26 62.42
N PRO A 230 -0.82 -30.97 63.73
CA PRO A 230 0.21 -31.42 64.65
C PRO A 230 0.02 -32.86 65.14
N ALA A 231 1.14 -33.49 65.49
CA ALA A 231 1.16 -34.66 66.36
C ALA A 231 0.31 -34.37 67.61
N VAL A 232 -0.71 -35.19 67.85
CA VAL A 232 -1.47 -35.24 69.09
C VAL A 232 -0.47 -35.50 70.23
N ALA A 233 -0.20 -34.47 71.02
CA ALA A 233 0.36 -34.66 72.36
C ALA A 233 -0.77 -35.22 73.23
N GLU A 234 -0.64 -36.47 73.67
CA GLU A 234 -1.50 -37.01 74.72
C GLU A 234 -1.35 -36.19 76.01
N GLU A 235 -2.49 -35.91 76.65
CA GLU A 235 -2.61 -35.15 77.89
C GLU A 235 -1.82 -35.74 79.06
N PRO A 236 -1.25 -34.90 79.95
CA PRO A 236 -1.10 -35.25 81.35
C PRO A 236 -2.41 -34.93 82.12
N PRO A 237 -2.77 -35.76 83.12
CA PRO A 237 -4.10 -35.75 83.71
C PRO A 237 -4.34 -34.57 84.68
N ALA A 238 -5.61 -34.20 84.76
CA ALA A 238 -6.26 -33.22 85.63
C ALA A 238 -5.51 -32.82 86.92
N GLY A 239 -5.21 -31.53 87.05
CA GLY A 239 -4.78 -30.93 88.30
C GLY A 239 -4.65 -29.40 88.29
N SER A 240 -5.59 -28.73 88.96
CA SER A 240 -5.39 -27.46 89.68
C SER A 240 -5.22 -26.13 88.91
N PHE A 241 -6.33 -25.38 88.88
CA PHE A 241 -6.45 -23.97 89.34
C PHE A 241 -5.66 -22.85 88.64
N LYS A 242 -6.37 -21.97 87.93
CA LYS A 242 -6.85 -20.63 88.38
C LYS A 242 -7.05 -19.75 87.14
N GLY A 243 -8.30 -19.56 86.73
CA GLY A 243 -8.64 -18.79 85.53
C GLY A 243 -8.16 -17.34 85.63
N ARG A 244 -7.41 -16.88 84.63
CA ARG A 244 -7.24 -15.44 84.40
C ARG A 244 -8.50 -14.92 83.75
N HIS A 245 -9.20 -14.08 84.50
CA HIS A 245 -10.34 -13.29 84.08
C HIS A 245 -9.89 -12.29 83.01
N TYR A 246 -10.50 -12.36 81.83
CA TYR A 246 -10.41 -11.30 80.83
C TYR A 246 -11.81 -10.69 80.69
N ASP A 247 -11.88 -9.40 80.93
CA ASP A 247 -13.08 -8.57 80.97
C ASP A 247 -13.43 -8.18 79.53
N THR A 248 -14.55 -8.70 78.99
CA THR A 248 -15.02 -8.34 77.64
C THR A 248 -15.94 -7.12 77.73
N HIS A 249 -15.47 -5.97 77.25
CA HIS A 249 -16.33 -4.81 77.03
C HIS A 249 -17.46 -5.15 76.04
N HIS A 250 -18.70 -5.04 76.51
CA HIS A 250 -19.92 -5.31 75.77
C HIS A 250 -20.10 -4.39 74.55
N ILE A 251 -20.35 -4.97 73.38
CA ILE A 251 -20.99 -4.28 72.23
C ILE A 251 -22.48 -4.62 72.29
N PRO A 252 -23.39 -3.65 72.43
CA PRO A 252 -24.83 -3.92 72.48
C PRO A 252 -25.36 -4.47 71.14
N PRO A 253 -26.32 -5.41 71.16
CA PRO A 253 -26.92 -5.94 69.94
C PRO A 253 -27.76 -4.88 69.22
N SER A 254 -27.54 -4.76 67.91
CA SER A 254 -28.40 -4.00 66.99
C SER A 254 -29.81 -4.59 66.97
N GLN A 255 -30.83 -3.75 67.12
CA GLN A 255 -32.24 -4.13 67.16
C GLN A 255 -32.71 -4.80 65.86
N ALA A 256 -33.59 -5.79 66.04
CA ALA A 256 -34.23 -6.58 64.99
C ALA A 256 -35.20 -5.77 64.10
N PRO A 257 -35.54 -6.25 62.89
CA PRO A 257 -36.31 -5.52 61.90
C PRO A 257 -37.77 -5.28 62.33
N PRO A 258 -38.42 -4.15 61.96
CA PRO A 258 -39.81 -3.90 62.29
C PRO A 258 -40.80 -4.61 61.35
N GLN A 259 -41.89 -5.14 61.90
CA GLN A 259 -43.11 -5.55 61.17
C GLN A 259 -44.12 -4.38 61.02
N PRO A 260 -45.02 -4.39 60.01
CA PRO A 260 -45.94 -3.28 59.66
C PRO A 260 -47.34 -3.47 60.30
N PRO A 261 -48.41 -2.69 60.00
CA PRO A 261 -48.57 -1.30 59.47
C PRO A 261 -49.55 -0.45 60.33
N SER A 262 -49.74 0.85 60.00
CA SER A 262 -51.05 1.50 59.72
C SER A 262 -51.06 3.04 59.82
N ASP A 263 -51.79 3.66 58.88
CA ASP A 263 -52.49 4.96 58.87
C ASP A 263 -51.73 6.31 58.72
N VAL A 264 -51.58 6.74 57.45
CA VAL A 264 -52.14 7.93 56.73
C VAL A 264 -52.87 9.02 57.58
N PRO A 265 -53.04 10.32 57.17
CA PRO A 265 -52.52 11.12 56.03
C PRO A 265 -51.89 12.49 56.41
N GLY A 266 -51.31 13.20 55.42
CA GLY A 266 -51.35 14.68 55.43
C GLY A 266 -50.25 15.41 54.65
N SER A 267 -50.42 15.54 53.34
CA SER A 267 -49.87 16.62 52.48
C SER A 267 -50.40 18.01 52.92
N PRO A 268 -49.98 19.15 52.31
CA PRO A 268 -48.92 19.46 51.31
C PRO A 268 -48.00 20.58 51.89
N ALA A 269 -47.15 21.36 51.22
CA ALA A 269 -46.99 21.83 49.84
C ALA A 269 -45.59 22.51 49.71
N ALA A 270 -45.15 22.70 48.45
CA ALA A 270 -44.52 23.90 47.85
C ALA A 270 -43.47 24.68 48.68
N SER A 271 -42.36 25.20 48.18
CA SER A 271 -41.88 25.66 46.86
C SER A 271 -40.51 26.28 47.20
N SER A 272 -39.44 26.08 46.46
CA SER A 272 -38.98 26.91 45.34
C SER A 272 -37.52 26.53 45.08
#